data_AF-A0A9P6QG92-F1
#
_entry.id   AF-A0A9P6QG92-F1
#
_cell.length_a   1.000
_cell.length_b   1.000
_cell.length_c   1.000
_cell.angle_alpha   90.00
_cell.angle_beta   90.00
_cell.angle_gamma   90.00
#
_symmetry.space_group_name_H-M   'P 1'
#
loop_
_entity.id
_entity.type
_entity.pdbx_description
1 polymer ?
#
loop_
_entity_poly.entity_id
_entity_poly.type
_entity_poly.pdbx_seq_one_letter_code
_entity_poly.pdbx_strand_id
1 'polypeptide(L)'
;MSKDMKNVNNWHWVDKNCINWAKAYFETNLVNITAEANGASVKTLAVTSVTGDVDVNQRKGKIITIFDVAITLTFEGTTADGTAATGKIEIPEVAHDTDIDDYVFDVTIDSDSSAKNPIRDLIRRTLAPILRKKLEAFAVDLIQVHGKDVQVDSDFPKSSTPVPSPSPAPSTPTPSAPKPVAVPGTVNTTTLNDSVELQASAHDIYDVLLNQAKVIIWTRSNKSTIEAKVGSKFSLFGGSVSGEIKELVEDKKIVQSWRQSSWPAGHYSTVTMDISQSTNSTVVKVKQEGVPVGEQDITLQNWSNYYWAEIKRTFGYVGLVSSATSSSSSRSMSNAAASSQSAPSPLDKKKQKRRRRDAKKARDSGGAGGVGMYTGAGLVVLTAFALGFWFSKK
;
A
#
# COMPACT_ATOMS: atom_id res chain seq x y z
N MET A 1 -5.75 -0.34 42.54
CA MET A 1 -5.34 -0.82 41.20
C MET A 1 -6.56 -0.87 40.31
N SER A 2 -6.80 0.21 39.58
CA SER A 2 -7.89 0.33 38.60
C SER A 2 -7.56 -0.57 37.41
N LYS A 3 -8.18 -1.75 37.36
CA LYS A 3 -8.11 -2.65 36.20
C LYS A 3 -8.84 -1.92 35.05
N ASP A 4 -8.09 -1.51 34.02
CA ASP A 4 -8.60 -0.74 32.89
C ASP A 4 -9.81 -1.43 32.24
N MET A 5 -10.97 -0.82 32.39
CA MET A 5 -12.25 -1.25 31.80
C MET A 5 -12.32 -0.87 30.30
N LYS A 6 -11.21 -1.02 29.56
CA LYS A 6 -11.04 -0.49 28.21
C LYS A 6 -11.11 -1.51 27.08
N ASN A 7 -11.02 -2.82 27.34
CA ASN A 7 -11.19 -3.84 26.30
C ASN A 7 -11.74 -5.15 26.89
N VAL A 8 -12.99 -5.10 27.34
CA VAL A 8 -13.67 -6.29 27.86
C VAL A 8 -13.76 -7.34 26.75
N ASN A 9 -13.21 -8.53 27.00
CA ASN A 9 -13.25 -9.68 26.09
C ASN A 9 -12.47 -9.53 24.76
N ASN A 10 -11.50 -8.61 24.64
CA ASN A 10 -10.71 -8.41 23.42
C ASN A 10 -11.55 -8.15 22.15
N TRP A 11 -12.70 -7.48 22.33
CA TRP A 11 -13.70 -7.26 21.27
C TRP A 11 -13.50 -5.92 20.54
N HIS A 12 -12.81 -4.96 21.17
CA HIS A 12 -12.52 -3.65 20.58
C HIS A 12 -11.26 -3.72 19.70
N TRP A 13 -11.27 -2.95 18.61
CA TRP A 13 -10.12 -2.86 17.71
C TRP A 13 -8.97 -2.20 18.46
N VAL A 14 -7.83 -2.88 18.52
CA VAL A 14 -6.55 -2.30 18.95
C VAL A 14 -5.59 -2.46 17.79
N ASP A 15 -5.06 -1.34 17.30
CA ASP A 15 -4.05 -1.30 16.26
C ASP A 15 -2.74 -0.79 16.86
N LYS A 16 -1.64 -1.45 16.53
CA LYS A 16 -0.31 -1.14 17.01
C LYS A 16 0.65 -1.18 15.84
N ASN A 17 1.16 0.00 15.50
CA ASN A 17 2.26 0.11 14.55
C ASN A 17 3.56 -0.42 15.15
N CYS A 18 4.14 -1.40 14.47
CA CYS A 18 5.31 -2.14 14.87
C CYS A 18 6.50 -1.94 13.91
N ILE A 19 6.49 -0.95 13.02
CA ILE A 19 7.56 -0.74 12.03
C ILE A 19 8.94 -0.51 12.68
N ASN A 20 8.98 0.19 13.81
CA ASN A 20 10.22 0.46 14.54
C ASN A 20 10.76 -0.82 15.19
N TRP A 21 9.87 -1.70 15.66
CA TRP A 21 10.26 -3.00 16.16
C TRP A 21 10.75 -3.91 15.03
N ALA A 22 10.05 -3.92 13.90
CA ALA A 22 10.43 -4.70 12.73
C ALA A 22 11.82 -4.31 12.20
N LYS A 23 12.14 -3.01 12.16
CA LYS A 23 13.49 -2.50 11.84
C LYS A 23 14.57 -3.14 12.72
N ALA A 24 14.40 -3.06 14.05
CA ALA A 24 15.34 -3.64 15.00
C ALA A 24 15.40 -5.18 14.89
N TYR A 25 14.26 -5.82 14.64
CA TYR A 25 14.17 -7.27 14.44
C TYR A 25 14.98 -7.72 13.23
N PHE A 26 14.84 -7.05 12.08
CA PHE A 26 15.58 -7.38 10.87
C PHE A 26 17.07 -7.09 11.03
N GLU A 27 17.46 -6.01 11.69
CA GLU A 27 18.87 -5.73 12.02
C GLU A 27 19.48 -6.83 12.90
N THR A 28 18.70 -7.44 13.78
CA THR A 28 19.19 -8.51 14.66
C THR A 28 19.23 -9.87 13.94
N ASN A 29 18.20 -10.17 13.13
CA ASN A 29 17.99 -11.50 12.56
C ASN A 29 18.55 -11.70 11.16
N LEU A 30 18.73 -10.64 10.38
CA LEU A 30 19.21 -10.68 8.99
C LEU A 30 20.68 -10.23 8.85
N VAL A 31 21.32 -9.82 9.93
CA VAL A 31 22.74 -9.45 9.97
C VAL A 31 23.58 -10.62 10.48
N ASN A 32 24.84 -10.70 10.03
CA ASN A 32 25.79 -11.77 10.37
C ASN A 32 25.36 -13.18 9.94
N ILE A 33 24.42 -13.33 9.00
CA ILE A 33 24.13 -14.61 8.35
C ILE A 33 25.27 -14.91 7.38
N THR A 34 25.89 -16.08 7.54
CA THR A 34 26.93 -16.59 6.67
C THR A 34 26.42 -17.76 5.83
N ALA A 35 26.85 -17.82 4.58
CA ALA A 35 26.62 -18.93 3.67
C ALA A 35 27.94 -19.29 2.99
N GLU A 36 28.33 -20.56 3.05
CA GLU A 36 29.58 -21.06 2.47
C GLU A 36 29.27 -22.25 1.55
N ALA A 37 29.83 -22.25 0.34
CA ALA A 37 29.85 -23.42 -0.51
C ALA A 37 31.01 -23.35 -1.50
N ASN A 38 31.62 -24.50 -1.80
CA ASN A 38 32.66 -24.64 -2.83
C ASN A 38 33.85 -23.65 -2.67
N GLY A 39 34.24 -23.32 -1.43
CA GLY A 39 35.33 -22.39 -1.14
C GLY A 39 34.98 -20.89 -1.29
N ALA A 40 33.73 -20.57 -1.66
CA ALA A 40 33.21 -19.21 -1.61
C ALA A 40 32.38 -18.99 -0.33
N SER A 41 32.48 -17.80 0.25
CA SER A 41 31.73 -17.39 1.43
C SER A 41 30.99 -16.08 1.18
N VAL A 42 29.79 -15.94 1.73
CA VAL A 42 29.00 -14.70 1.72
C VAL A 42 28.47 -14.44 3.11
N LYS A 43 28.51 -13.18 3.53
CA LYS A 43 28.03 -12.70 4.80
C LYS A 43 27.18 -11.45 4.62
N THR A 44 26.02 -11.41 5.29
CA THR A 44 25.20 -10.20 5.40
C THR A 44 25.80 -9.23 6.43
N LEU A 45 26.03 -7.98 6.03
CA LEU A 45 26.69 -6.95 6.84
C LEU A 45 25.71 -6.08 7.63
N ALA A 46 24.71 -5.51 6.96
CA ALA A 46 23.78 -4.58 7.58
C ALA A 46 22.47 -4.50 6.79
N VAL A 47 21.40 -4.15 7.50
CA VAL A 47 20.14 -3.71 6.86
C VAL A 47 20.27 -2.22 6.58
N THR A 48 20.15 -1.82 5.31
CA THR A 48 20.29 -0.42 4.88
C THR A 48 18.96 0.31 4.90
N SER A 49 17.88 -0.37 4.52
CA SER A 49 16.54 0.22 4.45
C SER A 49 15.49 -0.84 4.79
N VAL A 50 14.49 -0.41 5.54
CA VAL A 50 13.26 -1.14 5.81
C VAL A 50 12.13 -0.13 5.67
N THR A 51 11.33 -0.27 4.63
CA THR A 51 10.28 0.68 4.26
C THR A 51 8.99 -0.08 3.98
N GLY A 52 7.88 0.41 4.50
CA GLY A 52 6.59 -0.25 4.43
C GLY A 52 5.84 -0.11 5.74
N ASP A 53 4.85 -0.98 5.93
CA ASP A 53 3.98 -1.02 7.10
C ASP A 53 4.05 -2.38 7.81
N VAL A 54 3.94 -2.33 9.13
CA VAL A 54 3.89 -3.51 10.01
C VAL A 54 2.96 -3.15 11.14
N ASP A 55 1.77 -3.71 11.12
CA ASP A 55 0.70 -3.42 12.08
C ASP A 55 0.17 -4.72 12.69
N VAL A 56 0.08 -4.72 14.01
CA VAL A 56 -0.51 -5.81 14.79
C VAL A 56 -1.87 -5.34 15.29
N ASN A 57 -2.90 -6.00 14.79
CA ASN A 57 -4.29 -5.67 15.02
C ASN A 57 -4.96 -6.73 15.89
N GLN A 58 -5.91 -6.35 16.73
CA GLN A 58 -6.83 -7.30 17.37
C GLN A 58 -8.27 -7.03 16.97
N ARG A 59 -8.98 -8.10 16.62
CA ARG A 59 -10.40 -8.05 16.30
C ARG A 59 -11.10 -9.32 16.77
N LYS A 60 -12.22 -9.19 17.49
CA LYS A 60 -13.06 -10.32 17.95
C LYS A 60 -12.25 -11.42 18.67
N GLY A 61 -11.30 -11.03 19.52
CA GLY A 61 -10.43 -11.94 20.25
C GLY A 61 -9.30 -12.59 19.43
N LYS A 62 -9.18 -12.27 18.13
CA LYS A 62 -8.10 -12.75 17.26
C LYS A 62 -7.08 -11.64 17.01
N ILE A 63 -5.80 -12.00 17.04
CA ILE A 63 -4.72 -11.13 16.57
C ILE A 63 -4.59 -11.34 15.06
N ILE A 64 -4.46 -10.24 14.32
CA ILE A 64 -4.28 -10.18 12.88
C ILE A 64 -3.04 -9.33 12.64
N THR A 65 -2.08 -9.85 11.90
CA THR A 65 -0.91 -9.08 11.46
C THR A 65 -1.16 -8.64 10.03
N ILE A 66 -0.93 -7.37 9.75
CA ILE A 66 -0.89 -6.83 8.41
C ILE A 66 0.49 -6.20 8.28
N PHE A 67 1.28 -6.71 7.36
CA PHE A 67 2.57 -6.13 7.06
C PHE A 67 2.82 -6.24 5.57
N ASP A 68 3.52 -5.24 5.04
CA ASP A 68 4.05 -5.16 3.69
C ASP A 68 5.33 -4.34 3.77
N VAL A 69 6.48 -4.99 3.62
CA VAL A 69 7.79 -4.37 3.86
C VAL A 69 8.77 -4.67 2.73
N ALA A 70 9.37 -3.63 2.18
CA ALA A 70 10.55 -3.71 1.35
C ALA A 70 11.82 -3.61 2.20
N ILE A 71 12.77 -4.53 1.99
CA ILE A 71 14.01 -4.65 2.77
C ILE A 71 15.22 -4.59 1.84
N THR A 72 16.21 -3.77 2.19
CA THR A 72 17.51 -3.71 1.50
C THR A 72 18.63 -4.08 2.46
N LEU A 73 19.42 -5.08 2.09
CA LEU A 73 20.55 -5.62 2.85
C LEU A 73 21.85 -5.36 2.09
N THR A 74 22.96 -5.17 2.80
CA THR A 74 24.30 -5.23 2.23
C THR A 74 24.98 -6.54 2.57
N PHE A 75 25.81 -7.03 1.65
CA PHE A 75 26.60 -8.24 1.87
C PHE A 75 28.04 -8.04 1.41
N GLU A 76 28.92 -8.84 1.99
CA GLU A 76 30.28 -9.08 1.54
C GLU A 76 30.45 -10.56 1.24
N GLY A 77 31.30 -10.90 0.29
CA GLY A 77 31.63 -12.28 -0.01
C GLY A 77 32.97 -12.40 -0.68
N THR A 78 33.54 -13.60 -0.60
CA THR A 78 34.84 -13.94 -1.17
C THR A 78 34.67 -15.17 -2.03
N THR A 79 35.15 -15.14 -3.28
CA THR A 79 35.20 -16.33 -4.14
C THR A 79 36.35 -17.26 -3.73
N ALA A 80 36.33 -18.51 -4.22
CA ALA A 80 37.43 -19.44 -4.03
C ALA A 80 38.79 -18.91 -4.54
N ASP A 81 38.77 -18.02 -5.54
CA ASP A 81 39.96 -17.36 -6.09
C ASP A 81 40.45 -16.17 -5.24
N GLY A 82 39.86 -15.93 -4.07
CA GLY A 82 40.21 -14.82 -3.18
C GLY A 82 39.70 -13.45 -3.63
N THR A 83 38.78 -13.40 -4.61
CA THR A 83 38.20 -12.13 -5.06
C THR A 83 37.08 -11.70 -4.11
N ALA A 84 37.26 -10.54 -3.47
CA ALA A 84 36.22 -9.93 -2.66
C ALA A 84 35.14 -9.28 -3.53
N ALA A 85 33.88 -9.44 -3.14
CA ALA A 85 32.74 -8.77 -3.70
C ALA A 85 31.88 -8.19 -2.59
N THR A 86 31.41 -6.97 -2.80
CA THR A 86 30.38 -6.34 -2.00
C THR A 86 29.15 -6.11 -2.87
N GLY A 87 27.99 -5.98 -2.24
CA GLY A 87 26.78 -5.72 -2.96
C GLY A 87 25.59 -5.52 -2.04
N LYS A 88 24.42 -5.49 -2.68
CA LYS A 88 23.11 -5.33 -2.02
C LYS A 88 22.16 -6.44 -2.44
N ILE A 89 21.31 -6.83 -1.50
CA ILE A 89 20.18 -7.74 -1.73
C ILE A 89 18.92 -6.94 -1.41
N GLU A 90 18.06 -6.79 -2.40
CA GLU A 90 16.77 -6.13 -2.25
C GLU A 90 15.67 -7.20 -2.25
N ILE A 91 14.78 -7.08 -1.28
CA ILE A 91 13.57 -7.89 -1.14
C ILE A 91 12.42 -6.89 -1.29
N PRO A 92 11.83 -6.77 -2.49
CA PRO A 92 10.92 -5.67 -2.80
C PRO A 92 9.61 -5.75 -2.01
N GLU A 93 9.20 -6.95 -1.61
CA GLU A 93 7.96 -7.20 -0.92
C GLU A 93 8.12 -8.37 0.06
N VAL A 94 7.80 -8.11 1.32
CA VAL A 94 7.61 -9.10 2.37
C VAL A 94 6.25 -8.79 3.00
N ALA A 95 5.20 -9.47 2.55
CA ALA A 95 3.84 -9.20 3.00
C ALA A 95 3.21 -10.37 3.77
N HIS A 96 2.15 -10.06 4.51
CA HIS A 96 1.44 -11.02 5.36
C HIS A 96 0.78 -12.18 4.61
N ASP A 97 0.56 -12.01 3.30
CA ASP A 97 -0.06 -12.95 2.37
C ASP A 97 0.92 -13.49 1.32
N THR A 98 2.19 -13.08 1.37
CA THR A 98 3.25 -13.65 0.51
C THR A 98 3.67 -15.03 1.02
N ASP A 99 3.62 -16.03 0.15
CA ASP A 99 4.15 -17.36 0.47
C ASP A 99 5.68 -17.37 0.48
N ILE A 100 6.28 -18.29 1.24
CA ILE A 100 7.74 -18.37 1.44
C ILE A 100 8.53 -18.49 0.13
N ASP A 101 7.95 -19.17 -0.86
CA ASP A 101 8.57 -19.41 -2.16
C ASP A 101 8.44 -18.21 -3.11
N ASP A 102 7.50 -17.30 -2.85
CA ASP A 102 7.23 -16.12 -3.68
C ASP A 102 8.16 -14.94 -3.37
N TYR A 103 8.91 -15.00 -2.27
CA TYR A 103 9.92 -13.98 -1.97
C TYR A 103 10.96 -13.87 -3.09
N VAL A 104 11.07 -12.66 -3.63
CA VAL A 104 12.04 -12.27 -4.65
C VAL A 104 13.28 -11.70 -3.97
N PHE A 105 14.46 -12.15 -4.41
CA PHE A 105 15.75 -11.67 -3.91
C PHE A 105 16.56 -11.07 -5.07
N ASP A 106 16.57 -9.76 -5.16
CA ASP A 106 17.26 -9.01 -6.20
C ASP A 106 18.69 -8.70 -5.76
N VAL A 107 19.66 -9.38 -6.37
CA VAL A 107 21.08 -9.30 -5.99
C VAL A 107 21.83 -8.37 -6.93
N THR A 108 22.35 -7.28 -6.39
CA THR A 108 23.23 -6.34 -7.07
C THR A 108 24.65 -6.44 -6.51
N ILE A 109 25.66 -6.59 -7.38
CA ILE A 109 27.07 -6.66 -6.98
C ILE A 109 27.78 -5.38 -7.42
N ASP A 110 28.56 -4.79 -6.53
CA ASP A 110 29.39 -3.63 -6.83
C ASP A 110 30.56 -4.03 -7.73
N SER A 111 30.82 -3.21 -8.75
CA SER A 111 31.87 -3.47 -9.76
C SER A 111 31.73 -4.87 -10.37
N ASP A 112 30.60 -5.07 -11.07
CA ASP A 112 30.22 -6.35 -11.64
C ASP A 112 31.27 -6.90 -12.62
N SER A 113 31.62 -8.17 -12.44
CA SER A 113 32.60 -8.88 -13.24
C SER A 113 32.22 -10.36 -13.27
N SER A 114 32.53 -11.05 -14.37
CA SER A 114 32.23 -12.48 -14.54
C SER A 114 32.86 -13.35 -13.44
N ALA A 115 33.94 -12.90 -12.82
CA ALA A 115 34.59 -13.57 -11.69
C ALA A 115 33.70 -13.62 -10.42
N LYS A 116 32.71 -12.73 -10.28
CA LYS A 116 31.81 -12.64 -9.11
C LYS A 116 30.50 -13.40 -9.31
N ASN A 117 30.29 -14.03 -10.46
CA ASN A 117 29.10 -14.86 -10.73
C ASN A 117 28.89 -16.01 -9.71
N PRO A 118 29.94 -16.72 -9.24
CA PRO A 118 29.78 -17.75 -8.21
C PRO A 118 29.14 -17.23 -6.91
N ILE A 119 29.32 -15.95 -6.58
CA ILE A 119 28.71 -15.33 -5.40
C ILE A 119 27.20 -15.14 -5.60
N ARG A 120 26.75 -14.76 -6.81
CA ARG A 120 25.31 -14.68 -7.11
C ARG A 120 24.63 -16.04 -6.99
N ASP A 121 25.28 -17.07 -7.50
CA ASP A 121 24.76 -18.43 -7.44
C ASP A 121 24.73 -18.94 -5.99
N LEU A 122 25.76 -18.64 -5.20
CA LEU A 122 25.82 -18.95 -3.77
C LEU A 122 24.70 -18.25 -2.99
N ILE A 123 24.44 -16.96 -3.27
CA ILE A 123 23.36 -16.22 -2.64
C ILE A 123 22.01 -16.86 -2.97
N ARG A 124 21.75 -17.17 -4.25
CA ARG A 124 20.47 -17.77 -4.66
C ARG A 124 20.25 -19.18 -4.13
N ARG A 125 21.30 -20.00 -4.07
CA ARG A 125 21.19 -21.43 -3.70
C ARG A 125 21.25 -21.67 -2.20
N THR A 126 22.02 -20.87 -1.46
CA THR A 126 22.30 -21.15 -0.04
C THR A 126 21.80 -20.02 0.86
N LEU A 127 22.09 -18.76 0.54
CA LEU A 127 21.71 -17.64 1.41
C LEU A 127 20.21 -17.33 1.36
N ALA A 128 19.60 -17.29 0.17
CA ALA A 128 18.19 -16.96 -0.01
C ALA A 128 17.27 -17.94 0.73
N PRO A 129 17.46 -19.28 0.68
CA PRO A 129 16.68 -20.20 1.51
C PRO A 129 16.82 -19.96 3.03
N ILE A 130 18.01 -19.57 3.51
CA ILE A 130 18.22 -19.24 4.92
C ILE A 130 17.46 -17.96 5.28
N LEU A 131 17.53 -16.94 4.42
CA LEU A 131 16.79 -15.68 4.60
C LEU A 131 15.28 -15.91 4.59
N ARG A 132 14.76 -16.72 3.67
CA ARG A 132 13.34 -17.10 3.62
C ARG A 132 12.86 -17.70 4.94
N LYS A 133 13.61 -18.65 5.50
CA LYS A 133 13.27 -19.28 6.79
C LYS A 133 13.30 -18.28 7.96
N LYS A 134 14.18 -17.28 7.91
CA LYS A 134 14.22 -16.20 8.90
C LYS A 134 13.05 -15.23 8.77
N LEU A 135 12.63 -14.92 7.54
CA LEU A 135 11.45 -14.10 7.26
C LEU A 135 10.15 -14.83 7.63
N GLU A 136 10.08 -16.15 7.50
CA GLU A 136 8.93 -16.94 7.98
C GLU A 136 8.75 -16.82 9.51
N ALA A 137 9.85 -16.83 10.26
CA ALA A 137 9.82 -16.68 11.71
C ALA A 137 9.36 -15.28 12.17
N PHE A 138 9.52 -14.25 11.33
CA PHE A 138 9.14 -12.88 11.65
C PHE A 138 7.67 -12.74 12.03
N ALA A 139 6.76 -13.33 11.24
CA ALA A 139 5.32 -13.24 11.51
C ALA A 139 4.95 -13.87 12.87
N VAL A 140 5.58 -15.01 13.20
CA VAL A 140 5.37 -15.72 14.46
C VAL A 140 5.90 -14.89 15.63
N ASP A 141 7.12 -14.36 15.51
CA ASP A 141 7.76 -13.56 16.55
C ASP A 141 7.01 -12.23 16.78
N LEU A 142 6.50 -11.61 15.70
CA LEU A 142 5.68 -10.41 15.76
C LEU A 142 4.42 -10.64 16.61
N ILE A 143 3.73 -11.76 16.40
CA ILE A 143 2.56 -12.15 17.22
C ILE A 143 2.98 -12.50 18.64
N GLN A 144 4.12 -13.16 18.85
CA GLN A 144 4.56 -13.56 20.19
C GLN A 144 4.93 -12.36 21.07
N VAL A 145 5.62 -11.37 20.49
CA VAL A 145 6.08 -10.18 21.22
C VAL A 145 4.95 -9.20 21.43
N HIS A 146 4.19 -8.89 20.38
CA HIS A 146 3.16 -7.85 20.46
C HIS A 146 1.74 -8.38 20.64
N GLY A 147 1.50 -9.67 20.49
CA GLY A 147 0.17 -10.26 20.71
C GLY A 147 -0.34 -10.06 22.14
N LYS A 148 0.56 -10.11 23.14
CA LYS A 148 0.22 -9.83 24.54
C LYS A 148 0.00 -8.35 24.84
N ASP A 149 0.64 -7.46 24.09
CA ASP A 149 0.42 -6.01 24.22
C ASP A 149 -0.97 -5.61 23.73
N VAL A 150 -1.55 -6.43 22.87
CA VAL A 150 -2.85 -6.20 22.22
C VAL A 150 -3.96 -7.05 22.88
N GLN A 151 -3.63 -8.17 23.56
CA GLN A 151 -4.58 -8.97 24.35
C GLN A 151 -4.64 -8.55 25.82
N VAL A 152 -5.84 -8.20 26.32
CA VAL A 152 -6.08 -8.05 27.75
C VAL A 152 -6.34 -9.44 28.35
N ASP A 153 -5.49 -9.87 29.28
CA ASP A 153 -5.66 -11.12 30.03
C ASP A 153 -7.01 -11.09 30.77
N SER A 154 -7.93 -11.92 30.30
CA SER A 154 -9.25 -12.10 30.88
C SER A 154 -9.23 -13.37 31.74
N ASP A 155 -8.73 -13.26 32.97
CA ASP A 155 -9.10 -14.17 34.06
C ASP A 155 -10.59 -13.99 34.38
N PHE A 156 -11.44 -14.58 33.55
CA PHE A 156 -12.85 -14.79 33.85
C PHE A 156 -13.21 -16.24 33.51
N PRO A 157 -13.60 -17.08 34.49
CA PRO A 157 -13.96 -18.46 34.24
C PRO A 157 -15.21 -18.49 33.34
N LYS A 158 -15.14 -19.30 32.28
CA LYS A 158 -16.25 -19.56 31.35
C LYS A 158 -17.47 -20.05 32.14
N SER A 159 -18.51 -19.22 32.23
CA SER A 159 -19.80 -19.67 32.75
C SER A 159 -20.70 -20.08 31.58
N SER A 160 -21.05 -21.37 31.59
CA SER A 160 -22.01 -22.06 30.76
C SER A 160 -23.39 -21.39 30.79
N THR A 161 -24.00 -21.26 29.62
CA THR A 161 -25.42 -20.93 29.43
C THR A 161 -26.35 -21.96 30.07
N PRO A 162 -27.46 -21.54 30.70
CA PRO A 162 -28.67 -22.35 30.74
C PRO A 162 -29.84 -21.70 29.97
N VAL A 163 -30.65 -22.60 29.42
CA VAL A 163 -31.84 -22.45 28.56
C VAL A 163 -32.99 -21.70 29.26
N PRO A 164 -33.85 -20.92 28.56
CA PRO A 164 -35.01 -20.27 29.17
C PRO A 164 -36.26 -21.16 29.16
N SER A 165 -37.10 -21.02 30.19
CA SER A 165 -38.49 -21.49 30.23
C SER A 165 -39.34 -20.55 31.11
N PRO A 166 -40.67 -20.51 30.93
CA PRO A 166 -41.40 -19.26 30.73
C PRO A 166 -42.05 -18.63 31.97
N SER A 167 -42.41 -17.37 31.78
CA SER A 167 -43.06 -16.39 32.67
C SER A 167 -44.35 -16.86 33.37
N PRO A 168 -44.74 -16.18 34.46
CA PRO A 168 -46.01 -15.47 34.42
C PRO A 168 -45.90 -13.99 34.85
N ALA A 169 -46.75 -13.17 34.21
CA ALA A 169 -46.97 -11.74 34.42
C ALA A 169 -48.05 -11.48 35.51
N PRO A 170 -48.55 -10.25 35.73
CA PRO A 170 -47.90 -8.96 35.96
C PRO A 170 -48.42 -8.27 37.25
N SER A 171 -47.65 -7.35 37.84
CA SER A 171 -48.22 -6.34 38.74
C SER A 171 -47.66 -4.94 38.44
N THR A 172 -48.62 -4.03 38.27
CA THR A 172 -48.61 -2.58 38.04
C THR A 172 -47.47 -1.77 38.67
N PRO A 173 -46.94 -0.73 37.98
CA PRO A 173 -46.25 0.39 38.61
C PRO A 173 -47.15 1.63 38.73
N THR A 174 -47.16 2.24 39.91
CA THR A 174 -47.60 3.64 40.14
C THR A 174 -46.37 4.48 40.56
N PRO A 175 -46.43 5.82 40.54
CA PRO A 175 -45.47 6.65 39.83
C PRO A 175 -44.39 7.18 40.77
N SER A 176 -43.17 7.31 40.28
CA SER A 176 -42.17 8.16 40.92
C SER A 176 -41.40 8.94 39.87
N ALA A 177 -41.35 10.24 40.14
CA ALA A 177 -40.85 11.36 39.36
C ALA A 177 -39.52 11.11 38.62
N PRO A 178 -39.26 11.86 37.52
CA PRO A 178 -38.19 11.59 36.58
C PRO A 178 -36.83 11.82 37.23
N LYS A 179 -35.96 10.80 37.22
CA LYS A 179 -34.53 11.01 37.44
C LYS A 179 -33.88 11.39 36.09
N PRO A 180 -32.93 12.33 36.09
CA PRO A 180 -32.57 13.08 34.90
C PRO A 180 -31.85 12.20 33.89
N VAL A 181 -32.21 12.38 32.62
CA VAL A 181 -31.41 11.95 31.48
C VAL A 181 -30.14 12.80 31.51
N ALA A 182 -29.08 12.29 32.14
CA ALA A 182 -27.76 12.89 32.04
C ALA A 182 -27.17 12.51 30.68
N VAL A 183 -27.30 13.46 29.76
CA VAL A 183 -26.57 13.56 28.50
C VAL A 183 -25.05 13.57 28.76
N PRO A 184 -24.23 13.27 27.74
CA PRO A 184 -23.20 12.24 27.75
C PRO A 184 -21.88 12.80 28.28
N GLY A 185 -21.00 11.93 28.75
CA GLY A 185 -19.63 12.30 29.08
C GLY A 185 -19.00 13.05 27.90
N THR A 186 -18.53 14.27 28.17
CA THR A 186 -17.85 15.16 27.23
C THR A 186 -16.78 14.40 26.47
N VAL A 187 -17.10 13.98 25.25
CA VAL A 187 -16.11 13.43 24.32
C VAL A 187 -15.30 14.64 23.88
N ASN A 188 -14.01 14.68 24.22
CA ASN A 188 -13.14 15.70 23.65
C ASN A 188 -13.19 15.52 22.12
N THR A 189 -13.50 16.59 21.41
CA THR A 189 -13.65 16.57 19.96
C THR A 189 -12.57 17.40 19.30
N THR A 190 -12.16 16.97 18.11
CA THR A 190 -11.22 17.67 17.24
C THR A 190 -11.89 18.03 15.91
N THR A 191 -11.21 18.87 15.15
CA THR A 191 -11.61 19.27 13.80
C THR A 191 -10.59 18.77 12.79
N LEU A 192 -11.10 18.17 11.73
CA LEU A 192 -10.35 17.66 10.60
C LEU A 192 -10.55 18.56 9.40
N ASN A 193 -9.47 18.80 8.66
CA ASN A 193 -9.52 19.43 7.35
C ASN A 193 -8.77 18.55 6.37
N ASP A 194 -9.41 18.21 5.26
CA ASP A 194 -8.83 17.49 4.14
C ASP A 194 -9.17 18.25 2.84
N SER A 195 -8.36 18.08 1.81
CA SER A 195 -8.56 18.74 0.52
C SER A 195 -8.08 17.84 -0.61
N VAL A 196 -8.95 17.59 -1.57
CA VAL A 196 -8.65 16.77 -2.74
C VAL A 196 -8.93 17.54 -4.03
N GLU A 197 -8.06 17.38 -5.02
CA GLU A 197 -8.26 17.91 -6.37
C GLU A 197 -8.57 16.75 -7.33
N LEU A 198 -9.66 16.88 -8.09
CA LEU A 198 -10.18 15.87 -9.01
C LEU A 198 -10.34 16.50 -10.41
N GLN A 199 -9.90 15.79 -11.45
CA GLN A 199 -10.13 16.16 -12.86
C GLN A 199 -11.58 15.81 -13.26
N ALA A 200 -12.54 16.55 -12.74
CA ALA A 200 -13.98 16.37 -12.97
C ALA A 200 -14.71 17.71 -12.88
N SER A 201 -15.92 17.79 -13.44
CA SER A 201 -16.80 18.94 -13.21
C SER A 201 -17.33 18.92 -11.76
N ALA A 202 -17.69 20.09 -11.22
CA ALA A 202 -18.29 20.15 -9.88
C ALA A 202 -19.61 19.37 -9.82
N HIS A 203 -20.37 19.38 -10.91
CA HIS A 203 -21.60 18.61 -11.06
C HIS A 203 -21.36 17.10 -10.96
N ASP A 204 -20.32 16.59 -11.63
CA ASP A 204 -20.01 15.16 -11.58
C ASP A 204 -19.61 14.70 -10.18
N ILE A 205 -18.84 15.52 -9.46
CA ILE A 205 -18.45 15.23 -8.07
C ILE A 205 -19.66 15.26 -7.15
N TYR A 206 -20.52 16.27 -7.30
CA TYR A 206 -21.75 16.41 -6.53
C TYR A 206 -22.66 15.19 -6.73
N ASP A 207 -22.86 14.77 -7.99
CA ASP A 207 -23.67 13.59 -8.33
C ASP A 207 -23.01 12.29 -7.84
N VAL A 208 -21.68 12.11 -7.95
CA VAL A 208 -20.99 10.91 -7.43
C VAL A 208 -21.16 10.73 -5.91
N LEU A 209 -21.22 11.83 -5.16
CA LEU A 209 -21.35 11.79 -3.71
C LEU A 209 -22.80 11.58 -3.23
N LEU A 210 -23.81 11.96 -4.01
CA LEU A 210 -25.21 11.96 -3.58
C LEU A 210 -26.09 10.96 -4.34
N ASN A 211 -25.68 10.51 -5.53
CA ASN A 211 -26.46 9.60 -6.35
C ASN A 211 -26.32 8.16 -5.85
N GLN A 212 -27.44 7.57 -5.46
CA GLN A 212 -27.51 6.20 -4.96
C GLN A 212 -26.80 5.18 -5.87
N ALA A 213 -27.01 5.27 -7.19
CA ALA A 213 -26.40 4.33 -8.13
C ALA A 213 -24.88 4.47 -8.15
N LYS A 214 -24.37 5.71 -8.16
CA LYS A 214 -22.92 5.97 -8.14
C LYS A 214 -22.29 5.59 -6.80
N VAL A 215 -22.99 5.88 -5.70
CA VAL A 215 -22.55 5.56 -4.34
C VAL A 215 -22.39 4.06 -4.11
N ILE A 216 -23.31 3.23 -4.59
CA ILE A 216 -23.15 1.77 -4.51
C ILE A 216 -21.87 1.31 -5.22
N ILE A 217 -21.51 1.94 -6.34
CA ILE A 217 -20.35 1.52 -7.15
C ILE A 217 -19.06 1.85 -6.40
N TRP A 218 -18.83 3.11 -6.00
CA TRP A 218 -17.57 3.47 -5.33
C TRP A 218 -17.46 2.96 -3.89
N THR A 219 -18.58 2.74 -3.18
CA THR A 219 -18.55 2.06 -1.87
C THR A 219 -18.44 0.54 -1.98
N ARG A 220 -18.54 -0.01 -3.20
CA ARG A 220 -18.56 -1.46 -3.50
C ARG A 220 -19.54 -2.26 -2.63
N SER A 221 -20.65 -1.64 -2.23
CA SER A 221 -21.62 -2.23 -1.32
C SER A 221 -23.04 -1.96 -1.81
N ASN A 222 -23.74 -3.05 -2.16
CA ASN A 222 -25.16 -3.00 -2.53
C ASN A 222 -26.10 -2.63 -1.36
N LYS A 223 -25.56 -2.53 -0.14
CA LYS A 223 -26.30 -2.11 1.06
C LYS A 223 -26.14 -0.62 1.36
N SER A 224 -25.28 0.10 0.63
CA SER A 224 -25.17 1.54 0.79
C SER A 224 -26.47 2.20 0.35
N THR A 225 -26.96 3.15 1.13
CA THR A 225 -28.20 3.90 0.90
C THR A 225 -27.93 5.38 1.13
N ILE A 226 -28.32 6.21 0.16
CA ILE A 226 -28.27 7.66 0.22
C ILE A 226 -29.40 8.21 -0.66
N GLU A 227 -29.93 9.36 -0.27
CA GLU A 227 -30.92 10.09 -1.04
C GLU A 227 -30.48 11.56 -1.09
N ALA A 228 -30.52 12.21 -2.24
CA ALA A 228 -30.11 13.61 -2.39
C ALA A 228 -31.18 14.58 -1.86
N LYS A 229 -31.57 14.42 -0.58
CA LYS A 229 -32.63 15.19 0.07
C LYS A 229 -32.21 15.61 1.46
N VAL A 230 -32.41 16.89 1.78
CA VAL A 230 -32.17 17.42 3.13
C VAL A 230 -33.06 16.70 4.15
N GLY A 231 -32.47 16.26 5.26
CA GLY A 231 -33.10 15.44 6.29
C GLY A 231 -33.14 13.94 5.99
N SER A 232 -32.64 13.51 4.84
CA SER A 232 -32.56 12.07 4.54
C SER A 232 -31.38 11.43 5.28
N LYS A 233 -31.61 10.21 5.75
CA LYS A 233 -30.58 9.39 6.39
C LYS A 233 -29.84 8.60 5.33
N PHE A 234 -28.53 8.50 5.50
CA PHE A 234 -27.69 7.67 4.64
C PHE A 234 -26.92 6.64 5.47
N SER A 235 -26.55 5.55 4.81
CA SER A 235 -25.70 4.52 5.35
C SER A 235 -24.74 4.05 4.27
N LEU A 236 -23.44 4.11 4.54
CA LEU A 236 -22.38 3.71 3.60
C LEU A 236 -21.60 2.53 4.15
N PHE A 237 -20.90 1.81 3.27
CA PHE A 237 -20.02 0.69 3.62
C PHE A 237 -20.73 -0.40 4.46
N GLY A 238 -21.95 -0.74 4.06
CA GLY A 238 -22.75 -1.79 4.70
C GLY A 238 -23.17 -1.48 6.15
N GLY A 239 -23.31 -0.20 6.52
CA GLY A 239 -23.72 0.21 7.88
C GLY A 239 -22.59 0.74 8.76
N SER A 240 -21.35 0.65 8.29
CA SER A 240 -20.17 1.10 9.05
C SER A 240 -20.13 2.61 9.20
N VAL A 241 -20.66 3.33 8.21
CA VAL A 241 -20.84 4.77 8.25
C VAL A 241 -22.33 5.07 8.14
N SER A 242 -22.81 5.98 8.97
CA SER A 242 -24.19 6.45 8.93
C SER A 242 -24.29 7.92 9.25
N GLY A 243 -25.35 8.54 8.79
CA GLY A 243 -25.55 9.96 9.00
C GLY A 243 -26.85 10.45 8.39
N GLU A 244 -26.96 11.76 8.33
CA GLU A 244 -28.12 12.49 7.81
C GLU A 244 -27.63 13.73 7.07
N ILE A 245 -28.20 13.98 5.90
CA ILE A 245 -27.90 15.17 5.11
C ILE A 245 -28.56 16.38 5.77
N LYS A 246 -27.77 17.39 6.13
CA LYS A 246 -28.25 18.61 6.80
C LYS A 246 -28.50 19.76 5.85
N GLU A 247 -27.65 19.92 4.84
CA GLU A 247 -27.70 21.02 3.89
C GLU A 247 -27.16 20.56 2.55
N LEU A 248 -27.82 20.96 1.47
CA LEU A 248 -27.39 20.70 0.10
C LEU A 248 -27.46 22.01 -0.68
N VAL A 249 -26.33 22.40 -1.27
CA VAL A 249 -26.24 23.45 -2.28
C VAL A 249 -25.65 22.82 -3.52
N GLU A 250 -26.46 22.74 -4.57
CA GLU A 250 -26.10 22.12 -5.85
C GLU A 250 -24.74 22.62 -6.35
N ASP A 251 -23.87 21.66 -6.69
CA ASP A 251 -22.52 21.84 -7.23
C ASP A 251 -21.54 22.67 -6.38
N LYS A 252 -21.90 23.01 -5.13
CA LYS A 252 -21.10 23.92 -4.29
C LYS A 252 -20.83 23.40 -2.89
N LYS A 253 -21.83 22.85 -2.21
CA LYS A 253 -21.71 22.52 -0.78
C LYS A 253 -22.60 21.37 -0.36
N ILE A 254 -22.03 20.45 0.42
CA ILE A 254 -22.75 19.34 1.04
C ILE A 254 -22.43 19.37 2.53
N VAL A 255 -23.44 19.52 3.38
CA VAL A 255 -23.30 19.39 4.84
C VAL A 255 -24.06 18.18 5.30
N GLN A 256 -23.40 17.31 6.03
CA GLN A 256 -24.00 16.09 6.55
C GLN A 256 -23.51 15.79 7.97
N SER A 257 -24.40 15.22 8.78
CA SER A 257 -23.93 14.50 9.97
C SER A 257 -23.27 13.21 9.52
N TRP A 258 -22.20 12.84 10.20
CA TRP A 258 -21.43 11.66 9.90
C TRP A 258 -21.03 10.98 11.20
N ARG A 259 -21.23 9.68 11.28
CA ARG A 259 -20.66 8.88 12.35
C ARG A 259 -20.17 7.55 11.82
N GLN A 260 -19.14 7.05 12.48
CA GLN A 260 -18.74 5.67 12.37
C GLN A 260 -19.54 4.81 13.35
N SER A 261 -19.81 3.56 12.99
CA SER A 261 -20.49 2.62 13.88
C SER A 261 -19.71 2.30 15.16
N SER A 262 -18.38 2.53 15.16
CA SER A 262 -17.49 2.36 16.32
C SER A 262 -17.53 3.51 17.32
N TRP A 263 -18.09 4.67 16.95
CA TRP A 263 -18.13 5.83 17.82
C TRP A 263 -19.18 5.69 18.92
N PRO A 264 -19.05 6.44 20.03
CA PRO A 264 -20.02 6.44 21.12
C PRO A 264 -21.46 6.63 20.61
N ALA A 265 -22.40 5.91 21.22
CA ALA A 265 -23.80 5.96 20.81
C ALA A 265 -24.34 7.40 20.87
N GLY A 266 -24.90 7.87 19.76
CA GLY A 266 -25.43 9.23 19.64
C GLY A 266 -24.40 10.31 19.34
N HIS A 267 -23.12 9.96 19.20
CA HIS A 267 -22.07 10.91 18.80
C HIS A 267 -21.98 11.03 17.28
N TYR A 268 -22.23 12.22 16.77
CA TYR A 268 -22.13 12.54 15.35
C TYR A 268 -21.18 13.69 15.14
N SER A 269 -20.29 13.55 14.16
CA SER A 269 -19.55 14.68 13.60
C SER A 269 -20.39 15.38 12.53
N THR A 270 -20.03 16.63 12.23
CA THR A 270 -20.58 17.38 11.10
C THR A 270 -19.50 17.53 10.04
N VAL A 271 -19.77 16.99 8.86
CA VAL A 271 -18.90 17.07 7.68
C VAL A 271 -19.47 18.14 6.77
N THR A 272 -18.63 19.09 6.39
CA THR A 272 -18.89 20.11 5.37
C THR A 272 -17.94 19.86 4.22
N MET A 273 -18.48 19.59 3.04
CA MET A 273 -17.74 19.43 1.80
C MET A 273 -18.02 20.65 0.92
N ASP A 274 -17.01 21.48 0.71
CA ASP A 274 -17.07 22.64 -0.18
C ASP A 274 -16.42 22.28 -1.52
N ILE A 275 -17.20 22.38 -2.59
CA ILE A 275 -16.82 22.05 -3.96
C ILE A 275 -16.51 23.36 -4.69
N SER A 276 -15.26 23.53 -5.12
CA SER A 276 -14.79 24.71 -5.83
C SER A 276 -14.29 24.34 -7.23
N GLN A 277 -15.10 24.64 -8.24
CA GLN A 277 -14.73 24.41 -9.63
C GLN A 277 -13.65 25.39 -10.09
N SER A 278 -12.56 24.86 -10.62
CA SER A 278 -11.50 25.60 -11.32
C SER A 278 -11.58 25.32 -12.82
N THR A 279 -10.65 25.88 -13.62
CA THR A 279 -10.72 25.83 -15.09
C THR A 279 -10.75 24.41 -15.66
N ASN A 280 -9.92 23.50 -15.13
CA ASN A 280 -9.78 22.12 -15.63
C ASN A 280 -9.94 21.07 -14.52
N SER A 281 -10.15 21.49 -13.28
CA SER A 281 -10.19 20.62 -12.11
C SER A 281 -11.17 21.17 -11.09
N THR A 282 -11.59 20.33 -10.16
CA THR A 282 -12.45 20.74 -9.06
C THR A 282 -11.78 20.34 -7.74
N VAL A 283 -11.69 21.29 -6.82
CA VAL A 283 -11.15 21.07 -5.48
C VAL A 283 -12.32 20.85 -4.52
N VAL A 284 -12.28 19.75 -3.78
CA VAL A 284 -13.22 19.45 -2.70
C VAL A 284 -12.49 19.62 -1.39
N LYS A 285 -12.92 20.58 -0.58
CA LYS A 285 -12.43 20.78 0.78
C LYS A 285 -13.39 20.14 1.76
N VAL A 286 -12.89 19.23 2.58
CA VAL A 286 -13.67 18.53 3.59
C VAL A 286 -13.27 19.03 4.96
N LYS A 287 -14.22 19.63 5.65
CA LYS A 287 -14.10 20.04 7.04
C LYS A 287 -15.01 19.16 7.89
N GLN A 288 -14.44 18.38 8.80
CA GLN A 288 -15.21 17.53 9.69
C GLN A 288 -14.99 17.93 11.14
N GLU A 289 -16.04 18.42 11.79
CA GLU A 289 -16.03 18.90 13.16
C GLU A 289 -16.73 17.90 14.08
N GLY A 290 -16.23 17.74 15.31
CA GLY A 290 -16.84 16.83 16.27
C GLY A 290 -16.29 15.40 16.21
N VAL A 291 -15.09 15.19 15.65
CA VAL A 291 -14.44 13.87 15.64
C VAL A 291 -13.88 13.58 17.04
N PRO A 292 -14.14 12.41 17.65
CA PRO A 292 -13.54 12.05 18.92
C PRO A 292 -12.01 12.13 18.90
N VAL A 293 -11.40 12.69 19.95
CA VAL A 293 -9.94 12.72 20.09
C VAL A 293 -9.40 11.28 20.13
N GLY A 294 -8.39 11.01 19.30
CA GLY A 294 -7.83 9.66 19.07
C GLY A 294 -8.29 8.99 17.78
N GLU A 295 -9.42 9.43 17.20
CA GLU A 295 -9.96 8.92 15.92
C GLU A 295 -9.60 9.82 14.73
N GLN A 296 -8.84 10.90 14.96
CA GLN A 296 -8.53 11.93 13.98
C GLN A 296 -7.85 11.37 12.73
N ASP A 297 -6.70 10.72 12.93
CA ASP A 297 -5.85 10.25 11.85
C ASP A 297 -6.52 9.10 11.08
N ILE A 298 -7.22 8.22 11.80
CA ILE A 298 -8.02 7.13 11.22
C ILE A 298 -9.13 7.70 10.34
N THR A 299 -9.85 8.72 10.82
CA THR A 299 -10.93 9.34 10.05
C THR A 299 -10.39 10.03 8.79
N LEU A 300 -9.23 10.69 8.87
CA LEU A 300 -8.59 11.33 7.72
C LEU A 300 -8.07 10.31 6.70
N GLN A 301 -7.44 9.23 7.15
CA GLN A 301 -7.05 8.12 6.28
C GLN A 301 -8.26 7.47 5.61
N ASN A 302 -9.38 7.31 6.33
CA ASN A 302 -10.60 6.76 5.77
C ASN A 302 -11.17 7.63 4.64
N TRP A 303 -11.13 8.96 4.77
CA TRP A 303 -11.51 9.87 3.68
C TRP A 303 -10.64 9.65 2.44
N SER A 304 -9.32 9.64 2.61
CA SER A 304 -8.39 9.43 1.49
C SER A 304 -8.56 8.05 0.83
N ASN A 305 -8.56 6.98 1.62
CA ASN A 305 -8.48 5.61 1.14
C ASN A 305 -9.83 5.06 0.66
N TYR A 306 -10.93 5.41 1.33
CA TYR A 306 -12.24 4.81 1.01
C TYR A 306 -13.17 5.74 0.24
N TYR A 307 -13.05 7.07 0.38
CA TYR A 307 -13.83 8.00 -0.44
C TYR A 307 -13.03 8.37 -1.69
N TRP A 308 -11.91 9.07 -1.52
CA TRP A 308 -11.22 9.67 -2.68
C TRP A 308 -10.55 8.64 -3.57
N ALA A 309 -9.83 7.67 -3.02
CA ALA A 309 -9.14 6.67 -3.83
C ALA A 309 -10.12 5.80 -4.62
N GLU A 310 -11.24 5.40 -4.03
CA GLU A 310 -12.28 4.62 -4.72
C GLU A 310 -13.05 5.45 -5.74
N ILE A 311 -13.39 6.71 -5.45
CA ILE A 311 -14.00 7.62 -6.42
C ILE A 311 -13.08 7.83 -7.64
N LYS A 312 -11.78 8.06 -7.40
CA LYS A 312 -10.76 8.18 -8.45
C LYS A 312 -10.64 6.90 -9.28
N ARG A 313 -10.56 5.74 -8.62
CA ARG A 313 -10.43 4.43 -9.27
C ARG A 313 -11.67 4.05 -10.07
N THR A 314 -12.86 4.34 -9.56
CA THR A 314 -14.15 3.92 -10.13
C THR A 314 -14.54 4.74 -11.36
N PHE A 315 -14.34 6.06 -11.29
CA PHE A 315 -14.80 6.99 -12.33
C PHE A 315 -13.66 7.60 -13.15
N GLY A 316 -12.41 7.19 -12.89
CA GLY A 316 -11.24 7.62 -13.67
C GLY A 316 -10.81 9.07 -13.40
N TYR A 317 -11.27 9.68 -12.31
CA TYR A 317 -10.82 11.02 -11.93
C TYR A 317 -9.36 10.94 -11.47
N VAL A 318 -8.44 11.50 -12.24
CA VAL A 318 -7.02 11.53 -11.89
C VAL A 318 -6.82 12.58 -10.81
N GLY A 319 -6.19 12.21 -9.69
CA GLY A 319 -5.80 13.16 -8.65
C GLY A 319 -4.46 13.83 -9.00
N LEU A 320 -4.42 15.16 -9.03
CA LEU A 320 -3.15 15.88 -9.03
C LEU A 320 -2.61 15.86 -7.60
N VAL A 321 -1.37 15.39 -7.42
CA VAL A 321 -0.67 15.51 -6.14
C VAL A 321 -0.33 16.99 -5.97
N SER A 322 -1.05 17.68 -5.08
CA SER A 322 -0.77 19.07 -4.77
C SER A 322 0.54 19.13 -3.96
N SER A 323 1.65 19.37 -4.63
CA SER A 323 2.96 19.59 -4.00
C SER A 323 2.97 20.96 -3.31
N ALA A 324 2.59 21.01 -2.04
CA ALA A 324 2.67 22.22 -1.24
C ALA A 324 3.82 22.15 -0.22
N THR A 325 4.83 22.99 -0.50
CA THR A 325 5.73 23.68 0.46
C THR A 325 6.95 22.91 1.01
N SER A 326 8.06 22.95 0.28
CA SER A 326 9.39 23.06 0.90
C SER A 326 9.94 24.46 0.65
N SER A 327 9.98 25.27 1.70
CA SER A 327 10.58 26.60 1.74
C SER A 327 12.08 26.53 1.46
N SER A 328 12.53 27.03 0.31
CA SER A 328 13.94 27.32 0.07
C SER A 328 14.28 28.73 0.56
N SER A 329 14.96 28.82 1.69
CA SER A 329 15.57 30.05 2.19
C SER A 329 16.57 30.61 1.17
N SER A 330 16.35 31.87 0.83
CA SER A 330 17.22 32.74 0.04
C SER A 330 18.63 32.80 0.61
N ARG A 331 19.64 32.56 -0.22
CA ARG A 331 20.99 33.09 0.01
C ARG A 331 21.46 33.84 -1.23
N SER A 332 21.47 35.16 -1.08
CA SER A 332 22.07 36.15 -1.96
C SER A 332 23.58 35.90 -2.11
N MET A 333 24.08 35.88 -3.34
CA MET A 333 25.31 36.56 -3.74
C MET A 333 25.21 36.99 -5.21
N SER A 334 25.21 38.30 -5.43
CA SER A 334 25.68 39.00 -6.63
C SER A 334 27.18 38.71 -6.86
N ASN A 335 27.80 38.83 -8.03
CA ASN A 335 27.67 39.85 -9.06
C ASN A 335 28.45 39.47 -10.35
N ALA A 336 28.02 40.08 -11.47
CA ALA A 336 28.79 40.44 -12.69
C ALA A 336 29.38 39.35 -13.62
N ALA A 337 28.88 39.27 -14.88
CA ALA A 337 29.39 40.03 -16.02
C ALA A 337 28.91 39.47 -17.38
N ALA A 338 28.36 40.38 -18.20
CA ALA A 338 28.16 40.41 -19.66
C ALA A 338 28.47 39.17 -20.55
N SER A 339 27.50 38.78 -21.39
CA SER A 339 27.51 39.06 -22.85
C SER A 339 26.37 38.33 -23.58
N SER A 340 25.77 39.05 -24.52
CA SER A 340 24.75 38.67 -25.49
C SER A 340 25.11 37.51 -26.42
N GLN A 341 24.14 36.67 -26.82
CA GLN A 341 23.66 36.54 -28.22
C GLN A 341 22.71 35.34 -28.45
N SER A 342 21.57 35.70 -29.05
CA SER A 342 20.72 35.04 -30.07
C SER A 342 20.81 33.54 -30.43
N ALA A 343 19.62 32.99 -30.67
CA ALA A 343 19.27 31.67 -31.20
C ALA A 343 19.95 31.24 -32.53
N PRO A 344 20.13 29.93 -32.79
CA PRO A 344 20.66 29.43 -34.04
C PRO A 344 19.59 29.20 -35.13
N SER A 345 19.93 29.64 -36.35
CA SER A 345 19.18 29.49 -37.61
C SER A 345 19.64 28.22 -38.39
N PRO A 346 18.87 27.77 -39.40
CA PRO A 346 18.88 26.39 -39.89
C PRO A 346 19.96 26.13 -40.96
N LEU A 347 21.12 25.62 -40.56
CA LEU A 347 22.13 25.09 -41.52
C LEU A 347 22.82 23.77 -41.12
N ASP A 348 22.47 23.16 -39.98
CA ASP A 348 23.11 21.91 -39.52
C ASP A 348 22.40 20.60 -39.91
N LYS A 349 21.45 20.63 -40.85
CA LYS A 349 20.81 19.41 -41.39
C LYS A 349 21.56 18.75 -42.56
N LYS A 350 22.71 19.30 -43.00
CA LYS A 350 23.46 18.77 -44.17
C LYS A 350 24.75 18.00 -43.85
N LYS A 351 25.17 17.91 -42.57
CA LYS A 351 26.42 17.20 -42.20
C LYS A 351 26.23 15.76 -41.70
N GLN A 352 25.01 15.35 -41.38
CA GLN A 352 24.75 13.99 -40.85
C GLN A 352 24.31 12.96 -41.91
N LYS A 353 23.94 13.41 -43.13
CA LYS A 353 23.50 12.54 -44.24
C LYS A 353 24.64 12.07 -45.16
N ARG A 354 25.87 12.58 -44.96
CA ARG A 354 27.09 12.16 -45.71
C ARG A 354 27.91 11.07 -45.02
N ARG A 355 27.68 10.79 -43.73
CA ARG A 355 28.39 9.71 -42.99
C ARG A 355 27.79 8.30 -43.14
N ARG A 356 26.73 8.13 -43.95
CA ARG A 356 26.08 6.83 -44.20
C ARG A 356 26.35 6.22 -45.57
N ARG A 357 27.22 6.83 -46.41
CA ARG A 357 27.55 6.29 -47.75
C ARG A 357 28.96 5.70 -47.89
N ASP A 358 29.86 5.92 -46.93
CA ASP A 358 31.25 5.48 -47.04
C ASP A 358 31.58 4.15 -46.33
N ALA A 359 30.57 3.45 -45.78
CA ALA A 359 30.75 2.12 -45.16
C ALA A 359 30.27 0.93 -46.03
N LYS A 360 29.89 1.17 -47.30
CA LYS A 360 29.42 0.13 -48.24
C LYS A 360 30.41 -0.17 -49.39
N LYS A 361 31.66 0.31 -49.30
CA LYS A 361 32.67 0.15 -50.37
C LYS A 361 34.00 -0.44 -49.89
N ALA A 362 33.93 -1.38 -48.94
CA ALA A 362 35.09 -2.11 -48.42
C ALA A 362 34.73 -3.59 -48.13
N ARG A 363 33.99 -4.24 -49.03
CA ARG A 363 33.67 -5.67 -48.92
C ARG A 363 33.60 -6.39 -50.27
N ASP A 364 34.34 -5.90 -51.26
CA ASP A 364 34.41 -6.51 -52.58
C ASP A 364 35.83 -6.40 -53.13
N SER A 365 36.69 -7.33 -52.69
CA SER A 365 38.01 -7.57 -53.25
C SER A 365 38.54 -8.94 -52.80
N GLY A 366 38.66 -9.86 -53.76
CA GLY A 366 39.32 -11.17 -53.64
C GLY A 366 38.34 -12.32 -53.90
N GLY A 367 38.52 -13.21 -54.86
CA GLY A 367 39.57 -13.46 -55.85
C GLY A 367 39.17 -14.77 -56.53
N ALA A 368 39.32 -14.84 -57.86
CA ALA A 368 38.97 -16.03 -58.66
C ALA A 368 40.23 -16.84 -58.99
N GLY A 369 40.16 -18.16 -58.87
CA GLY A 369 41.09 -19.11 -59.48
C GLY A 369 41.35 -20.35 -58.62
N GLY A 370 41.01 -21.55 -59.13
CA GLY A 370 41.54 -22.81 -58.58
C GLY A 370 40.62 -24.04 -58.67
N VAL A 371 40.84 -24.81 -59.73
CA VAL A 371 40.36 -26.16 -60.10
C VAL A 371 40.39 -27.21 -58.97
N GLY A 372 39.38 -28.10 -58.94
CA GLY A 372 39.64 -29.56 -58.90
C GLY A 372 39.19 -30.43 -57.71
N MET A 373 38.39 -31.44 -58.04
CA MET A 373 38.22 -32.78 -57.43
C MET A 373 37.23 -33.05 -56.28
N TYR A 374 36.13 -33.70 -56.68
CA TYR A 374 35.49 -34.92 -56.16
C TYR A 374 35.69 -35.39 -54.70
N THR A 375 34.56 -35.54 -54.02
CA THR A 375 34.00 -36.66 -53.21
C THR A 375 33.20 -35.99 -52.08
N GLY A 376 31.91 -36.19 -51.85
CA GLY A 376 31.07 -37.38 -51.85
C GLY A 376 30.08 -37.21 -50.67
N ALA A 377 28.89 -37.80 -50.78
CA ALA A 377 27.87 -37.99 -49.75
C ALA A 377 26.93 -36.82 -49.38
N GLY A 378 25.63 -37.11 -49.36
CA GLY A 378 24.66 -36.34 -48.56
C GLY A 378 23.26 -36.17 -49.17
N LEU A 379 22.58 -37.28 -49.46
CA LEU A 379 21.18 -37.33 -49.86
C LEU A 379 20.25 -36.78 -48.75
N VAL A 380 19.27 -35.97 -49.15
CA VAL A 380 18.12 -35.50 -48.35
C VAL A 380 17.11 -36.64 -48.17
N VAL A 381 16.64 -36.88 -46.93
CA VAL A 381 15.36 -37.54 -46.67
C VAL A 381 14.61 -36.83 -45.55
N LEU A 382 13.40 -36.40 -45.89
CA LEU A 382 12.29 -35.94 -45.04
C LEU A 382 11.78 -37.06 -44.13
N THR A 383 11.41 -36.73 -42.89
CA THR A 383 10.28 -37.40 -42.21
C THR A 383 9.51 -36.44 -41.33
N ALA A 384 8.20 -36.39 -41.59
CA ALA A 384 7.15 -35.75 -40.83
C ALA A 384 6.91 -36.45 -39.48
N PHE A 385 6.30 -35.75 -38.52
CA PHE A 385 5.35 -36.36 -37.57
C PHE A 385 4.24 -35.37 -37.21
N ALA A 386 3.02 -35.81 -37.49
CA ALA A 386 1.76 -35.26 -37.04
C ALA A 386 1.46 -35.70 -35.59
N LEU A 387 0.53 -35.00 -34.93
CA LEU A 387 -0.47 -35.45 -33.94
C LEU A 387 -1.22 -34.17 -33.49
N GLY A 388 -2.53 -34.02 -33.54
CA GLY A 388 -3.62 -35.00 -33.55
C GLY A 388 -4.51 -34.77 -32.32
N PHE A 389 -5.53 -33.93 -32.48
CA PHE A 389 -6.69 -33.74 -31.60
C PHE A 389 -7.32 -35.06 -31.12
N TRP A 390 -7.86 -35.13 -29.89
CA TRP A 390 -9.30 -35.40 -29.65
C TRP A 390 -9.74 -35.26 -28.17
N PHE A 391 -11.06 -35.10 -28.01
CA PHE A 391 -11.88 -34.74 -26.86
C PHE A 391 -12.42 -35.97 -26.07
N SER A 392 -12.88 -35.73 -24.83
CA SER A 392 -14.22 -36.10 -24.29
C SER A 392 -14.30 -36.95 -23.00
N LYS A 393 -15.04 -36.36 -22.03
CA LYS A 393 -15.92 -36.89 -20.98
C LYS A 393 -15.77 -38.35 -20.48
N LYS A 394 -15.66 -38.48 -19.15
CA LYS A 394 -16.77 -38.95 -18.30
C LYS A 394 -16.65 -38.39 -16.89
#